data_AF-A0A4Q0IFX1-F1
#
_entry.id   AF-A0A4Q0IFX1-F1
#
_cell.length_a   1.000
_cell.length_b   1.000
_cell.length_c   1.000
_cell.angle_alpha   90.00
_cell.angle_beta   90.00
_cell.angle_gamma   90.00
#
_symmetry.space_group_name_H-M   'P 1'
#
loop_
_entity.id
_entity.type
_entity.pdbx_description
1 polymer ?
#
loop_
_entity_poly.entity_id
_entity_poly.type
_entity_poly.pdbx_seq_one_letter_code
_entity_poly.pdbx_strand_id
1 'polypeptide(L)'
;MDAHLFRRFCDTLLPLLTGARLEKLQEPAPGMLTLTFYGAGRKHQLCLRFGRKEPFCFLTGNRISAGHAPTAQLMRLRKYAADRRTAACVAQYWQRRLWLLLGNPAPAEAGTMLTWLLLDLREGPSLHFLDAQA
;
A
#
# COMPACT_ATOMS: atom_id res chain seq x y z
N MET A 1 14.54 4.24 -7.93
CA MET A 1 14.31 5.32 -6.95
C MET A 1 15.24 5.12 -5.76
N ASP A 2 16.03 6.13 -5.40
CA ASP A 2 16.88 6.07 -4.20
C ASP A 2 16.09 6.35 -2.91
N ALA A 3 16.76 6.20 -1.76
CA ALA A 3 16.15 6.37 -0.44
C ALA A 3 15.77 7.82 -0.11
N HIS A 4 16.51 8.82 -0.63
CA HIS A 4 16.23 10.23 -0.37
C HIS A 4 14.98 10.68 -1.13
N LEU A 5 14.87 10.30 -2.40
CA LEU A 5 13.68 10.56 -3.20
C LEU A 5 12.47 9.81 -2.63
N PHE A 6 12.63 8.54 -2.22
CA PHE A 6 11.57 7.79 -1.53
C PHE A 6 11.11 8.48 -0.24
N ARG A 7 12.04 9.03 0.56
CA ARG A 7 11.69 9.80 1.77
C ARG A 7 10.82 11.00 1.45
N ARG A 8 11.22 11.85 0.49
CA ARG A 8 10.44 13.03 0.09
C ARG A 8 9.08 12.67 -0.49
N PHE A 9 9.03 11.60 -1.26
CA PHE A 9 7.78 11.02 -1.74
C PHE A 9 6.86 10.62 -0.59
N CYS A 10 7.39 9.92 0.42
CA CYS A 10 6.65 9.54 1.62
C CYS A 10 6.16 10.76 2.42
N ASP A 11 6.99 11.80 2.62
CA ASP A 11 6.58 13.04 3.30
C ASP A 11 5.28 13.62 2.70
N THR A 12 5.12 13.49 1.37
CA THR A 12 3.90 13.92 0.66
C THR A 12 2.78 12.88 0.71
N LEU A 13 3.12 11.60 0.62
CA LEU A 13 2.17 10.49 0.50
C LEU A 13 1.44 10.18 1.82
N LEU A 14 2.16 10.08 2.94
CA LEU A 14 1.61 9.57 4.21
C LEU A 14 0.36 10.34 4.67
N PRO A 15 0.33 11.69 4.64
CA PRO A 15 -0.87 12.45 5.01
C PRO A 15 -2.10 12.13 4.15
N LEU A 16 -1.90 11.67 2.91
CA LEU A 16 -2.99 11.30 2.00
C LEU A 16 -3.52 9.90 2.23
N LEU A 17 -2.69 9.02 2.79
CA LEU A 17 -3.03 7.63 3.04
C LEU A 17 -3.66 7.44 4.40
N THR A 18 -3.20 8.14 5.43
CA THR A 18 -3.74 8.01 6.78
C THR A 18 -5.25 8.29 6.80
N GLY A 19 -6.03 7.32 7.28
CA GLY A 19 -7.48 7.34 7.29
C GLY A 19 -8.15 7.05 5.94
N ALA A 20 -7.41 7.04 4.83
CA ALA A 20 -7.95 6.79 3.50
C ALA A 20 -8.34 5.32 3.32
N ARG A 21 -9.43 5.10 2.58
CA ARG A 21 -9.94 3.78 2.24
C ARG A 21 -9.25 3.25 0.99
N LEU A 22 -8.70 2.04 1.06
CA LEU A 22 -8.13 1.34 -0.08
C LEU A 22 -9.24 0.72 -0.93
N GLU A 23 -9.73 1.45 -1.92
CA GLU A 23 -10.89 1.02 -2.73
C GLU A 23 -10.54 -0.09 -3.72
N LYS A 24 -9.33 -0.05 -4.29
CA LYS A 24 -9.00 -0.91 -5.42
C LYS A 24 -7.53 -1.26 -5.46
N LEU A 25 -7.27 -2.52 -5.82
CA LEU A 25 -5.94 -3.02 -6.14
C LEU A 25 -5.96 -3.65 -7.54
N GLN A 26 -5.00 -3.27 -8.38
CA GLN A 26 -4.88 -3.80 -9.75
C GLN A 26 -3.42 -4.07 -10.09
N GLU A 27 -3.20 -4.98 -11.02
CA GLU A 27 -1.89 -5.26 -11.60
C GLU A 27 -1.96 -4.80 -13.07
N PRO A 28 -1.33 -3.66 -13.41
CA PRO A 28 -1.33 -3.16 -14.80
C PRO A 28 -0.41 -3.98 -15.70
N ALA A 29 0.71 -4.46 -15.16
CA ALA A 29 1.73 -5.23 -15.85
C ALA A 29 2.51 -6.07 -14.82
N PRO A 30 3.23 -7.13 -15.25
CA PRO A 30 4.05 -7.92 -14.35
C PRO A 30 5.03 -7.07 -13.53
N GLY A 31 4.99 -7.24 -12.20
CA GLY A 31 5.85 -6.50 -11.28
C GLY A 31 5.41 -5.04 -11.05
N MET A 32 4.16 -4.70 -11.37
CA MET A 32 3.53 -3.42 -11.06
C MET A 32 2.24 -3.62 -10.26
N LEU A 33 2.05 -2.82 -9.21
CA LEU A 33 0.82 -2.76 -8.45
C LEU A 33 0.27 -1.33 -8.49
N THR A 34 -1.03 -1.18 -8.69
CA THR A 34 -1.73 0.08 -8.44
C THR A 34 -2.73 -0.08 -7.30
N LEU A 35 -2.70 0.90 -6.39
CA LEU A 35 -3.60 0.99 -5.24
C LEU A 35 -4.38 2.30 -5.35
N THR A 36 -5.70 2.23 -5.40
CA THR A 36 -6.58 3.40 -5.39
C THR A 36 -7.06 3.64 -3.98
N PHE A 37 -6.70 4.80 -3.42
CA PHE A 37 -7.15 5.27 -2.13
C PHE A 37 -8.21 6.36 -2.29
N TYR A 38 -9.22 6.36 -1.43
CA TYR A 38 -10.20 7.42 -1.30
C TYR A 38 -10.13 8.02 0.10
N GLY A 39 -9.85 9.31 0.18
CA GLY A 39 -9.69 10.06 1.43
C GLY A 39 -9.87 11.55 1.18
N ALA A 40 -10.36 12.29 2.17
CA ALA A 40 -10.64 13.72 2.06
C ALA A 40 -11.44 14.12 0.79
N GLY A 41 -12.43 13.29 0.42
CA GLY A 41 -13.30 13.54 -0.74
C GLY A 41 -12.67 13.28 -2.11
N ARG A 42 -11.38 12.90 -2.19
CA ARG A 42 -10.66 12.71 -3.47
C ARG A 42 -10.07 11.31 -3.61
N LYS A 43 -9.90 10.88 -4.87
CA LYS A 43 -9.23 9.62 -5.21
C LYS A 43 -7.77 9.88 -5.55
N HIS A 44 -6.90 9.05 -5.00
CA HIS A 44 -5.48 8.99 -5.34
C HIS A 44 -5.14 7.60 -5.81
N GLN A 45 -4.36 7.49 -6.87
CA GLN A 45 -3.79 6.22 -7.27
C GLN A 45 -2.29 6.22 -7.01
N LEU A 46 -1.85 5.27 -6.19
CA LEU A 46 -0.45 4.95 -5.98
C LEU A 46 -0.05 3.85 -6.96
N CYS A 47 0.94 4.13 -7.79
CA CYS A 47 1.57 3.13 -8.64
C CYS A 47 2.91 2.71 -8.03
N LEU A 48 3.16 1.40 -8.00
CA LEU A 48 4.37 0.77 -7.48
C LEU A 48 4.92 -0.16 -8.57
N ARG A 49 6.08 0.17 -9.12
CA ARG A 49 6.93 -0.77 -9.87
C ARG A 49 7.95 -1.36 -8.91
N PHE A 50 7.85 -2.65 -8.64
CA PHE A 50 8.74 -3.34 -7.72
C PHE A 50 9.67 -4.33 -8.42
N GLY A 51 10.88 -4.48 -7.90
CA GLY A 51 11.87 -5.40 -8.43
C GLY A 51 13.30 -4.93 -8.15
N ARG A 52 14.27 -5.75 -8.58
CA ARG A 52 15.70 -5.45 -8.40
C ARG A 52 16.22 -4.39 -9.36
N LYS A 53 15.64 -4.31 -10.57
CA LYS A 53 16.02 -3.34 -11.60
C LYS A 53 15.01 -2.20 -11.61
N GLU A 54 15.51 -0.99 -11.40
CA GLU A 54 14.77 0.27 -11.56
C GLU A 54 13.41 0.32 -10.82
N PRO A 55 13.35 0.00 -9.52
CA PRO A 55 12.10 0.12 -8.79
C PRO A 55 11.71 1.58 -8.59
N PHE A 56 10.42 1.89 -8.71
CA PHE A 56 9.91 3.25 -8.62
C PHE A 56 8.45 3.25 -8.14
N CYS A 57 8.02 4.33 -7.49
CA CYS A 57 6.63 4.54 -7.17
C CYS A 57 6.25 6.02 -7.31
N PHE A 58 4.98 6.28 -7.60
CA PHE A 58 4.47 7.63 -7.79
C PHE A 58 2.97 7.70 -7.52
N LEU A 59 2.49 8.91 -7.24
CA LEU A 59 1.08 9.24 -7.18
C LEU A 59 0.62 9.77 -8.54
N THR A 60 -0.57 9.36 -8.95
CA THR A 60 -1.21 9.85 -10.18
C THR A 60 -2.69 10.11 -9.95
N GLY A 61 -3.19 11.18 -10.58
CA GLY A 61 -4.63 11.42 -10.75
C GLY A 61 -5.19 10.74 -12.00
N ASN A 62 -4.34 10.38 -12.95
CA ASN A 62 -4.73 9.64 -14.15
C ASN A 62 -4.94 8.17 -13.80
N ARG A 63 -6.07 7.62 -14.24
CA ARG A 63 -6.45 6.24 -14.00
C ARG A 63 -5.59 5.29 -14.82
N ILE A 64 -4.84 4.43 -14.12
CA ILE A 64 -4.17 3.26 -14.69
C ILE A 64 -5.12 2.05 -14.56
N SER A 65 -5.42 1.43 -15.69
CA SER A 65 -6.29 0.25 -15.78
C SER A 65 -5.52 -1.05 -15.57
N ALA A 66 -6.23 -2.15 -15.31
CA ALA A 66 -5.62 -3.47 -15.28
C ALA A 66 -5.26 -3.86 -16.71
N GLY A 67 -4.09 -4.47 -16.90
CA GLY A 67 -3.60 -4.89 -18.22
C GLY A 67 -3.50 -6.40 -18.40
N HIS A 68 -3.74 -7.20 -17.36
CA HIS A 68 -3.69 -8.66 -17.44
C HIS A 68 -4.56 -9.34 -16.37
N ALA A 69 -4.67 -10.67 -16.47
CA ALA A 69 -5.43 -11.50 -15.53
C ALA A 69 -4.85 -11.40 -14.10
N PRO A 70 -5.70 -11.35 -13.05
CA PRO A 70 -5.25 -11.15 -11.69
C PRO A 70 -4.41 -12.34 -11.19
N THR A 71 -3.24 -12.06 -10.62
CA THR A 71 -2.40 -13.07 -9.98
C THR A 71 -3.01 -13.55 -8.65
N ALA A 72 -2.60 -14.74 -8.19
CA ALA A 72 -2.98 -15.24 -6.87
C ALA A 72 -2.55 -14.28 -5.74
N GLN A 73 -1.39 -13.63 -5.89
CA GLN A 73 -0.92 -12.60 -4.96
C GLN A 73 -1.88 -11.41 -4.94
N LEU A 74 -2.28 -10.87 -6.10
CA LEU A 74 -3.25 -9.78 -6.17
C LEU A 74 -4.60 -10.18 -5.55
N MET A 75 -5.07 -11.39 -5.82
CA MET A 75 -6.32 -11.91 -5.26
C MET A 75 -6.24 -12.01 -3.73
N ARG A 76 -5.12 -12.47 -3.18
CA ARG A 76 -4.88 -12.48 -1.74
C ARG A 76 -4.87 -11.06 -1.16
N LEU A 77 -4.17 -10.12 -1.81
CA LEU A 77 -4.18 -8.71 -1.39
C LEU A 77 -5.61 -8.15 -1.36
N ARG A 78 -6.42 -8.40 -2.40
CA ARG A 78 -7.82 -7.97 -2.44
C ARG A 78 -8.63 -8.55 -1.29
N LYS A 79 -8.48 -9.84 -0.99
CA LYS A 79 -9.21 -10.52 0.10
C LYS A 79 -9.01 -9.83 1.45
N TYR A 80 -7.80 -9.38 1.76
CA TYR A 80 -7.47 -8.85 3.09
C TYR A 80 -7.37 -7.32 3.17
N ALA A 81 -7.06 -6.65 2.06
CA ALA A 81 -6.78 -5.22 2.04
C ALA A 81 -7.83 -4.36 1.33
N ALA A 82 -8.63 -4.92 0.41
CA ALA A 82 -9.65 -4.12 -0.26
C ALA A 82 -10.71 -3.62 0.72
N ASP A 83 -11.19 -2.41 0.47
CA ASP A 83 -12.20 -1.68 1.25
C ASP A 83 -11.83 -1.41 2.72
N ARG A 84 -10.60 -1.73 3.13
CA ARG A 84 -10.06 -1.37 4.45
C ARG A 84 -9.58 0.08 4.47
N ARG A 85 -9.69 0.73 5.62
CA ARG A 85 -9.03 2.02 5.88
C ARG A 85 -7.59 1.80 6.32
N THR A 86 -6.75 2.78 6.02
CA THR A 86 -5.38 2.82 6.51
C THR A 86 -5.36 3.49 7.88
N ALA A 87 -5.29 2.71 8.95
CA ALA A 87 -5.29 3.22 10.32
C ALA A 87 -3.95 3.93 10.66
N ALA A 88 -2.84 3.40 10.14
CA ALA A 88 -1.52 3.98 10.35
C ALA A 88 -0.60 3.73 9.14
N CYS A 89 0.37 4.62 8.95
CA CYS A 89 1.41 4.50 7.93
C CYS A 89 2.79 4.57 8.58
N VAL A 90 3.67 3.62 8.27
CA VAL A 90 5.06 3.63 8.74
C VAL A 90 6.01 3.50 7.56
N ALA A 91 6.81 4.53 7.31
CA ALA A 91 7.77 4.54 6.21
C ALA A 91 9.18 4.19 6.69
N GLN A 92 9.78 3.19 6.04
CA GLN A 92 11.15 2.74 6.25
C GLN A 92 11.99 3.16 5.05
N TYR A 93 12.42 4.42 5.04
CA TYR A 93 12.97 5.06 3.83
C TYR A 93 14.25 4.41 3.32
N TRP A 94 15.15 4.02 4.23
CA TRP A 94 16.41 3.34 3.91
C TRP A 94 16.21 2.04 3.13
N GLN A 95 15.13 1.32 3.45
CA GLN A 95 14.76 0.06 2.82
C GLN A 95 13.77 0.27 1.65
N ARG A 96 13.32 1.51 1.40
CA ARG A 96 12.28 1.85 0.41
C ARG A 96 11.00 1.02 0.60
N ARG A 97 10.54 0.98 1.85
CA ARG A 97 9.37 0.23 2.31
C ARG A 97 8.34 1.16 2.92
N LEU A 98 7.07 0.90 2.64
CA LEU A 98 5.94 1.57 3.27
C LEU A 98 5.00 0.52 3.86
N TRP A 99 4.79 0.60 5.17
CA TRP A 99 3.86 -0.23 5.90
C TRP A 99 2.56 0.52 6.12
N LEU A 100 1.45 -0.16 5.86
CA LEU A 100 0.10 0.35 6.03
C LEU A 100 -0.64 -0.58 6.99
N LEU A 101 -1.02 -0.09 8.16
CA LEU A 101 -1.94 -0.81 9.04
C LEU A 101 -3.34 -0.69 8.45
N LEU A 102 -3.97 -1.81 8.15
CA LEU A 102 -5.29 -1.88 7.55
C LEU A 102 -6.33 -2.22 8.61
N GLY A 103 -7.32 -1.35 8.79
CA GLY A 103 -8.33 -1.51 9.81
C GLY A 103 -9.00 -0.21 10.18
N ASN A 104 -9.86 -0.28 11.18
CA ASN A 104 -10.43 0.92 11.77
C ASN A 104 -9.38 1.56 12.70
N PRO A 105 -9.37 2.90 12.81
CA PRO A 105 -8.48 3.64 13.69
C PRO A 105 -8.81 3.49 15.19
N ALA A 106 -9.83 2.70 15.54
CA ALA A 106 -10.16 2.40 16.92
C ALA A 106 -9.03 1.57 17.57
N PRO A 107 -8.78 1.72 18.88
CA PRO A 107 -7.83 0.87 19.58
C PRO A 107 -8.26 -0.59 19.40
N ALA A 108 -7.37 -1.39 18.83
CA ALA A 108 -7.61 -2.82 18.70
C ALA A 108 -7.58 -3.45 20.09
N GLU A 109 -8.58 -4.28 20.39
CA GLU A 109 -8.62 -5.03 21.65
C GLU A 109 -7.48 -6.05 21.67
N ALA A 110 -6.97 -6.35 22.86
CA ALA A 110 -5.95 -7.39 23.05
C ALA A 110 -6.42 -8.72 22.44
N GLY A 111 -5.55 -9.37 21.67
CA GLY A 111 -5.90 -10.57 20.90
C GLY A 111 -6.54 -10.32 19.52
N THR A 112 -6.74 -9.06 19.12
CA THR A 112 -7.16 -8.74 17.74
C THR A 112 -5.99 -8.89 16.76
N MET A 113 -6.20 -9.64 15.67
CA MET A 113 -5.21 -9.82 14.62
C MET A 113 -5.16 -8.60 13.68
N LEU A 114 -4.09 -7.82 13.77
CA LEU A 114 -3.80 -6.66 12.93
C LEU A 114 -3.33 -7.10 11.55
N THR A 115 -3.90 -6.50 10.51
CA THR A 115 -3.48 -6.74 9.13
C THR A 115 -2.59 -5.59 8.65
N TRP A 116 -1.33 -5.89 8.40
CA TRP A 116 -0.37 -4.96 7.83
C TRP A 116 -0.11 -5.27 6.36
N LEU A 117 -0.18 -4.23 5.52
CA LEU A 117 0.23 -4.28 4.13
C LEU A 117 1.60 -3.60 3.98
N LEU A 118 2.60 -4.38 3.59
CA LEU A 118 3.91 -3.89 3.21
C LEU A 118 3.95 -3.63 1.70
N LEU A 119 4.34 -2.43 1.31
CA LEU A 119 4.73 -2.05 -0.04
C LEU A 119 6.26 -1.92 -0.10
N ASP A 120 6.94 -2.98 -0.55
CA ASP A 120 8.40 -3.02 -0.71
C ASP A 120 8.78 -2.75 -2.18
N LEU A 121 9.62 -1.75 -2.43
CA LEU A 121 10.08 -1.44 -3.79
C LEU A 121 10.97 -2.53 -4.40
N ARG A 122 11.65 -3.34 -3.59
CA ARG A 122 12.52 -4.43 -4.06
C ARG A 122 11.75 -5.73 -4.23
N GLU A 123 11.00 -6.13 -3.21
CA GLU A 123 10.36 -7.46 -3.14
C GLU A 123 8.87 -7.44 -3.55
N GLY A 124 8.25 -6.27 -3.56
CA GLY A 124 6.83 -6.10 -3.88
C GLY A 124 5.89 -6.16 -2.67
N PRO A 125 4.58 -6.24 -2.92
CA PRO A 125 3.56 -6.15 -1.87
C PRO A 125 3.44 -7.46 -1.06
N SER A 126 3.31 -7.36 0.25
CA SER A 126 3.05 -8.52 1.13
C SER A 126 2.11 -8.18 2.30
N LEU A 127 1.40 -9.20 2.78
CA LEU A 127 0.53 -9.09 3.96
C LEU A 127 1.20 -9.74 5.15
N HIS A 128 1.13 -9.06 6.29
CA HIS A 128 1.62 -9.52 7.57
C HIS A 128 0.47 -9.45 8.56
N PHE A 129 0.26 -10.52 9.31
CA PHE A 129 -0.77 -10.57 10.33
C PHE A 129 -0.08 -10.69 11.68
N LEU A 130 -0.31 -9.69 12.53
CA LEU A 130 0.36 -9.55 13.82
C LEU A 130 -0.70 -9.41 14.89
N ASP A 131 -0.49 -9.99 16.06
CA ASP A 131 -1.42 -9.78 17.17
C ASP A 131 -1.27 -8.34 17.71
N ALA A 132 -2.40 -7.71 18.05
CA ALA A 132 -2.47 -6.43 18.75
C ALA A 132 -2.04 -6.62 20.22
N GLN A 133 -0.82 -7.10 20.43
CA GLN A 133 -0.21 -7.51 21.70
C GLN A 133 -1.03 -8.51 22.55
N ALA A 134 -0.34 -9.58 22.96
CA ALA A 134 -0.62 -10.31 24.19
C ALA A 134 -0.08 -9.54 25.38
#